data_AF-A0A7I7M400-F1
#
_entry.id   AF-A0A7I7M400-F1
#
_cell.length_a   1.000
_cell.length_b   1.000
_cell.length_c   1.000
_cell.angle_alpha   90.00
_cell.angle_beta   90.00
_cell.angle_gamma   90.00
#
_symmetry.space_group_name_H-M   'P 1'
#
loop_
_entity.id
_entity.type
_entity.pdbx_description
1 polymer ?
#
loop_
_entity_poly.entity_id
_entity_poly.type
_entity_poly.pdbx_seq_one_letter_code
_entity_poly.pdbx_strand_id
1 'polypeptide(L)'
;MRAQRVRDAAYRMRHHVLNMGEAQGQGYVGQALGAADMLAAVYVDQLTYRAEDPHWEGRDRFLLSTGHYAIGLYAALAEAGIIDPDELDSYGSDDSRLPMSGMASYTPGMEISGGSLGHGLTVAVGMALGLRHQGSQARVINFLSDGELDEGSTWEAAMGASHHRLGNLIAMVDINALQADGPTAGVLRTEPVADRWLTSGPPAAGMPSGWTATTSTPCWPHSTASASNSRRSSCATPRSAAACRCSRNGRRRTSCASTPTSGSSAATS
;
A
#
# COMPACT_ATOMS: atom_id res chain seq x y z
N MET A 1 -15.48 5.48 -16.55
CA MET A 1 -14.27 5.38 -17.40
C MET A 1 -13.00 5.18 -16.57
N ARG A 2 -12.63 6.07 -15.64
CA ARG A 2 -11.42 5.96 -14.78
C ARG A 2 -11.25 4.59 -14.09
N ALA A 3 -12.19 4.20 -13.24
CA ALA A 3 -12.12 2.93 -12.50
C ALA A 3 -12.14 1.68 -13.39
N GLN A 4 -12.68 1.77 -14.61
CA GLN A 4 -12.65 0.65 -15.55
C GLN A 4 -11.24 0.45 -16.10
N ARG A 5 -10.55 1.52 -16.51
CA ARG A 5 -9.15 1.44 -16.98
C ARG A 5 -8.22 0.81 -15.93
N VAL A 6 -8.39 1.20 -14.66
CA VAL A 6 -7.62 0.62 -13.54
C VAL A 6 -7.89 -0.88 -13.39
N ARG A 7 -9.17 -1.31 -13.44
CA ARG A 7 -9.52 -2.74 -13.39
C ARG A 7 -8.96 -3.53 -14.56
N ASP A 8 -9.04 -2.98 -15.77
CA ASP A 8 -8.55 -3.65 -16.98
C ASP A 8 -7.02 -3.81 -16.94
N ALA A 9 -6.31 -2.78 -16.45
CA ALA A 9 -4.87 -2.86 -16.24
C ALA A 9 -4.51 -3.87 -15.14
N ALA A 10 -5.21 -3.85 -13.99
CA ALA A 10 -4.99 -4.84 -12.93
C ALA A 10 -5.24 -6.27 -13.41
N TYR A 11 -6.18 -6.48 -14.33
CA TYR A 11 -6.40 -7.77 -14.98
C TYR A 11 -5.20 -8.17 -15.84
N ARG A 12 -4.71 -7.30 -16.72
CA ARG A 12 -3.53 -7.59 -17.56
C ARG A 12 -2.26 -7.78 -16.74
N MET A 13 -2.04 -6.97 -15.70
CA MET A 13 -0.90 -7.14 -14.78
C MET A 13 -0.88 -8.54 -14.16
N ARG A 14 -2.04 -9.07 -13.76
CA ARG A 14 -2.13 -10.45 -13.23
C ARG A 14 -1.74 -11.50 -14.27
N HIS A 15 -2.10 -11.31 -15.54
CA HIS A 15 -1.65 -12.20 -16.63
C HIS A 15 -0.15 -12.10 -16.86
N HIS A 16 0.41 -10.89 -16.90
CA HIS A 16 1.85 -10.70 -16.99
C HIS A 16 2.61 -11.41 -15.86
N VAL A 17 2.13 -11.28 -14.62
CA VAL A 17 2.70 -11.96 -13.44
C VAL A 17 2.66 -13.48 -13.59
N LEU A 18 1.54 -14.04 -14.07
CA LEU A 18 1.41 -15.48 -14.29
C LEU A 18 2.36 -15.98 -15.38
N ASN A 19 2.46 -15.26 -16.49
CA ASN A 19 3.34 -15.62 -17.61
C ASN A 19 4.82 -15.56 -17.20
N MET A 20 5.25 -14.48 -16.53
CA MET A 20 6.62 -14.36 -16.01
C MET A 20 6.96 -15.49 -15.01
N GLY A 21 6.02 -15.78 -14.09
CA GLY A 21 6.23 -16.82 -13.08
C GLY A 21 6.26 -18.22 -13.68
N GLU A 22 5.49 -18.47 -14.73
CA GLU A 22 5.48 -19.75 -15.46
C GLU A 22 6.76 -19.94 -16.27
N ALA A 23 7.17 -18.93 -17.05
CA ALA A 23 8.38 -18.97 -17.86
C ALA A 23 9.64 -19.22 -17.02
N GLN A 24 9.76 -18.57 -15.86
CA GLN A 24 10.91 -18.70 -14.98
C GLN A 24 10.81 -19.89 -14.00
N GLY A 25 9.61 -20.44 -13.79
CA GLY A 25 9.33 -21.54 -12.86
C GLY A 25 9.37 -21.17 -11.37
N GLN A 26 9.52 -19.87 -11.05
CA GLN A 26 9.58 -19.35 -9.68
C GLN A 26 9.19 -17.86 -9.64
N GLY A 27 8.82 -17.36 -8.46
CA GLY A 27 8.51 -15.95 -8.23
C GLY A 27 7.48 -15.75 -7.13
N TYR A 28 7.36 -14.52 -6.64
CA TYR A 28 6.39 -14.12 -5.61
C TYR A 28 5.01 -13.83 -6.24
N VAL A 29 4.47 -14.83 -6.93
CA VAL A 29 3.25 -14.71 -7.75
C VAL A 29 2.03 -14.33 -6.91
N GLY A 30 1.78 -15.02 -5.79
CA GLY A 30 0.58 -14.80 -4.97
C GLY A 30 0.48 -13.36 -4.45
N GLN A 31 1.60 -12.83 -3.99
CA GLN A 31 1.74 -11.46 -3.52
C GLN A 31 1.49 -10.44 -4.65
N ALA A 32 2.10 -10.64 -5.81
CA ALA A 32 1.91 -9.77 -6.96
C ALA A 32 0.46 -9.78 -7.48
N LEU A 33 -0.22 -10.94 -7.45
CA LEU A 33 -1.64 -11.05 -7.79
C LEU A 33 -2.54 -10.26 -6.82
N GLY A 34 -2.20 -10.25 -5.53
CA GLY A 34 -2.88 -9.47 -4.49
C GLY A 34 -2.67 -7.97 -4.68
N ALA A 35 -1.43 -7.56 -4.93
CA ALA A 35 -1.05 -6.15 -5.08
C ALA A 35 -1.45 -5.52 -6.42
N ALA A 36 -1.88 -6.29 -7.42
CA ALA A 36 -2.15 -5.80 -8.78
C ALA A 36 -3.16 -4.63 -8.85
N ASP A 37 -4.19 -4.61 -8.00
CA ASP A 37 -5.15 -3.49 -7.98
C ASP A 37 -4.51 -2.21 -7.43
N MET A 38 -3.63 -2.33 -6.43
CA MET A 38 -2.88 -1.20 -5.86
C MET A 38 -1.88 -0.65 -6.88
N LEU A 39 -1.12 -1.53 -7.53
CA LEU A 39 -0.15 -1.17 -8.57
C LEU A 39 -0.83 -0.53 -9.78
N ALA A 40 -1.97 -1.06 -10.24
CA ALA A 40 -2.73 -0.46 -11.32
C ALA A 40 -3.29 0.92 -10.95
N ALA A 41 -3.80 1.09 -9.72
CA ALA A 41 -4.25 2.39 -9.25
C ALA A 41 -3.08 3.39 -9.22
N VAL A 42 -1.91 2.95 -8.76
CA VAL A 42 -0.71 3.78 -8.72
C VAL A 42 -0.25 4.19 -10.13
N TYR A 43 0.03 3.24 -11.01
CA TYR A 43 0.70 3.50 -12.30
C TYR A 43 -0.22 3.97 -13.43
N VAL A 44 -1.49 3.58 -13.44
CA VAL A 44 -2.41 3.93 -14.55
C VAL A 44 -3.23 5.17 -14.24
N ASP A 45 -3.18 5.65 -12.98
CA ASP A 45 -4.13 6.66 -12.52
C ASP A 45 -3.58 7.70 -11.53
N GLN A 46 -2.72 7.32 -10.57
CA GLN A 46 -2.28 8.25 -9.54
C GLN A 46 -0.94 8.92 -9.85
N LEU A 47 0.07 8.17 -10.31
CA LEU A 47 1.42 8.71 -10.50
C LEU A 47 1.49 9.69 -11.66
N THR A 48 2.28 10.74 -11.47
CA THR A 48 2.75 11.63 -12.53
C THR A 48 4.12 11.16 -12.98
N TYR A 49 4.25 10.69 -14.21
CA TYR A 49 5.52 10.24 -14.80
C TYR A 49 5.51 10.42 -16.32
N ARG A 50 6.66 10.17 -16.94
CA ARG A 50 6.84 10.05 -18.39
C ARG A 50 7.43 8.68 -18.67
N ALA A 51 6.77 7.89 -19.51
CA ALA A 51 7.18 6.50 -19.75
C ALA A 51 8.52 6.43 -20.51
N GLU A 52 8.67 7.36 -21.45
CA GLU A 52 9.82 7.60 -22.30
C GLU A 52 11.00 8.28 -21.59
N ASP A 53 10.77 8.85 -20.41
CA ASP A 53 11.81 9.45 -19.55
C ASP A 53 11.58 9.08 -18.08
N PRO A 54 11.90 7.82 -17.68
CA PRO A 54 11.69 7.34 -16.32
C PRO A 54 12.53 8.08 -15.26
N HIS A 55 13.51 8.88 -15.69
CA HIS A 55 14.35 9.69 -14.81
C HIS A 55 13.97 11.17 -14.82
N TRP A 56 12.86 11.54 -15.46
CA TRP A 56 12.35 12.90 -15.47
C TRP A 56 12.24 13.47 -14.05
N GLU A 57 12.85 14.63 -13.81
CA GLU A 57 12.99 15.21 -12.47
C GLU A 57 11.64 15.49 -11.79
N GLY A 58 10.62 15.84 -12.58
CA GLY A 58 9.27 16.18 -12.09
C GLY A 58 8.37 14.98 -11.77
N ARG A 59 8.86 13.74 -11.93
CA ARG A 59 8.07 12.54 -11.68
C ARG A 59 7.77 12.34 -10.18
N ASP A 60 6.61 11.75 -9.90
CA ASP A 60 6.37 11.07 -8.65
C ASP A 60 7.25 9.81 -8.56
N ARG A 61 7.67 9.45 -7.34
CA ARG A 61 8.57 8.32 -7.08
C ARG A 61 7.78 7.19 -6.42
N PHE A 62 7.85 5.98 -6.99
CA PHE A 62 7.29 4.78 -6.38
C PHE A 62 8.40 3.84 -5.95
N LEU A 63 8.48 3.58 -4.64
CA LEU A 63 9.48 2.74 -4.02
C LEU A 63 8.82 1.42 -3.62
N LEU A 64 9.34 0.32 -4.16
CA LEU A 64 8.93 -1.03 -3.77
C LEU A 64 9.88 -1.52 -2.67
N SER A 65 9.51 -1.28 -1.41
CA SER A 65 10.30 -1.70 -0.25
C SER A 65 10.36 -3.23 -0.14
N THR A 66 9.26 -3.89 -0.50
CA THR A 66 9.18 -5.34 -0.70
C THR A 66 9.83 -5.74 -2.03
N GLY A 67 11.16 -5.66 -2.14
CA GLY A 67 11.89 -5.94 -3.39
C GLY A 67 11.55 -7.28 -4.05
N HIS A 68 11.12 -8.26 -3.26
CA HIS A 68 10.65 -9.57 -3.74
C HIS A 68 9.29 -9.52 -4.50
N TYR A 69 8.50 -8.45 -4.39
CA TYR A 69 7.27 -8.22 -5.17
C TYR A 69 7.57 -7.70 -6.59
N ALA A 70 8.84 -7.66 -7.00
CA ALA A 70 9.26 -7.03 -8.25
C ALA A 70 8.52 -7.56 -9.48
N ILE A 71 8.15 -8.85 -9.52
CA ILE A 71 7.34 -9.43 -10.60
C ILE A 71 6.01 -8.66 -10.81
N GLY A 72 5.38 -8.19 -9.74
CA GLY A 72 4.18 -7.34 -9.84
C GLY A 72 4.50 -5.93 -10.32
N LEU A 73 5.61 -5.35 -9.86
CA LEU A 73 6.04 -4.03 -10.30
C LEU A 73 6.43 -4.02 -11.78
N TYR A 74 7.12 -5.05 -12.27
CA TYR A 74 7.48 -5.16 -13.70
C TYR A 74 6.23 -5.19 -14.58
N ALA A 75 5.20 -5.94 -14.17
CA ALA A 75 3.91 -5.91 -14.85
C ALA A 75 3.28 -4.49 -14.85
N ALA A 76 3.43 -3.74 -13.76
CA ALA A 76 2.93 -2.37 -13.68
C ALA A 76 3.73 -1.38 -14.55
N LEU A 77 5.05 -1.55 -14.62
CA LEU A 77 5.94 -0.76 -15.47
C LEU A 77 5.70 -1.04 -16.97
N ALA A 78 5.38 -2.28 -17.34
CA ALA A 78 4.98 -2.62 -18.71
C ALA A 78 3.64 -1.98 -19.10
N GLU A 79 2.63 -2.04 -18.22
CA GLU A 79 1.34 -1.36 -18.44
C GLU A 79 1.46 0.17 -18.45
N ALA A 80 2.48 0.71 -17.77
CA ALA A 80 2.85 2.12 -17.82
C ALA A 80 3.62 2.52 -19.09
N GLY A 81 4.05 1.55 -19.91
CA GLY A 81 4.88 1.77 -21.09
C GLY A 81 6.34 2.12 -20.79
N ILE A 82 6.80 1.95 -19.54
CA ILE A 82 8.18 2.20 -19.12
C ILE A 82 9.10 1.05 -19.55
N ILE A 83 8.55 -0.17 -19.58
CA ILE A 83 9.23 -1.39 -20.00
C ILE A 83 8.46 -1.96 -21.19
N ASP A 84 9.16 -2.49 -22.18
CA ASP A 84 8.51 -3.19 -23.28
C ASP A 84 7.89 -4.50 -22.75
N PRO A 85 6.60 -4.79 -22.99
CA PRO A 85 5.98 -6.03 -22.57
C PRO A 85 6.74 -7.30 -23.00
N ASP A 86 7.45 -7.27 -24.12
CA ASP A 86 8.24 -8.43 -24.59
C ASP A 86 9.47 -8.69 -23.68
N GLU A 87 9.96 -7.70 -22.94
CA GLU A 87 11.05 -7.89 -21.99
C GLU A 87 10.64 -8.73 -20.77
N LEU A 88 9.34 -8.81 -20.47
CA LEU A 88 8.83 -9.56 -19.32
C LEU A 88 9.19 -11.05 -19.39
N ASP A 89 9.29 -11.62 -20.59
CA ASP A 89 9.68 -13.03 -20.80
C ASP A 89 11.11 -13.32 -20.32
N SER A 90 11.95 -12.29 -20.11
CA SER A 90 13.30 -12.43 -19.56
C SER A 90 13.36 -12.44 -18.03
N TYR A 91 12.23 -12.31 -17.33
CA TYR A 91 12.18 -12.20 -15.87
C TYR A 91 13.03 -13.25 -15.15
N GLY A 92 13.93 -12.77 -14.29
CA GLY A 92 14.79 -13.62 -13.46
C GLY A 92 15.86 -14.41 -14.22
N SER A 93 15.97 -14.26 -15.54
CA SER A 93 17.04 -14.87 -16.35
C SER A 93 18.34 -14.08 -16.24
N ASP A 94 19.46 -14.75 -16.53
CA ASP A 94 20.76 -14.08 -16.64
C ASP A 94 20.71 -12.95 -17.68
N ASP A 95 21.49 -11.89 -17.43
CA ASP A 95 21.54 -10.66 -18.22
C ASP A 95 20.21 -9.88 -18.37
N SER A 96 19.12 -10.36 -17.77
CA SER A 96 17.87 -9.63 -17.73
C SER A 96 17.99 -8.37 -16.85
N ARG A 97 17.33 -7.30 -17.31
CA ARG A 97 17.12 -6.09 -16.51
C ARG A 97 16.00 -6.27 -15.47
N LEU A 98 15.36 -7.43 -15.42
CA LEU A 98 14.22 -7.77 -14.56
C LEU A 98 14.59 -8.89 -13.56
N PRO A 99 15.55 -8.65 -12.63
CA PRO A 99 15.95 -9.66 -11.66
C PRO A 99 14.79 -10.03 -10.71
N MET A 100 14.86 -11.21 -10.07
CA MET A 100 13.79 -11.68 -9.17
C MET A 100 13.49 -10.73 -7.99
N SER A 101 14.51 -10.05 -7.47
CA SER A 101 14.36 -8.92 -6.54
C SER A 101 14.75 -7.63 -7.25
N GLY A 102 13.90 -6.62 -7.17
CA GLY A 102 14.07 -5.38 -7.92
C GLY A 102 15.40 -4.67 -7.63
N MET A 103 16.17 -4.37 -8.67
CA MET A 103 17.37 -3.52 -8.64
C MET A 103 17.23 -2.21 -9.45
N ALA A 104 17.32 -1.05 -8.80
CA ALA A 104 17.23 0.27 -9.47
C ALA A 104 18.41 0.55 -10.42
N SER A 105 19.52 -0.18 -10.28
CA SER A 105 20.68 -0.06 -11.14
C SER A 105 20.45 -0.57 -12.57
N TYR A 106 19.45 -1.45 -12.78
CA TYR A 106 19.25 -2.14 -14.05
C TYR A 106 17.87 -1.87 -14.65
N THR A 107 16.83 -1.78 -13.81
CA THR A 107 15.44 -1.66 -14.27
C THR A 107 15.00 -0.19 -14.37
N PRO A 108 14.60 0.29 -15.57
CA PRO A 108 14.00 1.62 -15.71
C PRO A 108 12.72 1.77 -14.88
N GLY A 109 12.53 2.96 -14.29
CA GLY A 109 11.35 3.27 -13.48
C GLY A 109 11.37 2.71 -12.05
N MET A 110 12.44 2.02 -11.65
CA MET A 110 12.59 1.55 -10.27
C MET A 110 13.47 2.51 -9.46
N GLU A 111 12.92 3.04 -8.38
CA GLU A 111 13.57 4.12 -7.61
C GLU A 111 14.58 3.61 -6.57
N ILE A 112 14.45 2.35 -6.13
CA ILE A 112 15.34 1.74 -5.14
C ILE A 112 15.68 0.30 -5.52
N SER A 113 16.88 -0.15 -5.14
CA SER A 113 17.19 -1.57 -5.09
C SER A 113 16.60 -2.16 -3.81
N GLY A 114 15.64 -3.07 -3.96
CA GLY A 114 14.97 -3.75 -2.86
C GLY A 114 15.64 -5.06 -2.48
N GLY A 115 15.12 -5.70 -1.43
CA GLY A 115 15.52 -7.03 -0.99
C GLY A 115 15.69 -7.11 0.53
N SER A 116 16.25 -6.07 1.13
CA SER A 116 16.26 -5.93 2.59
C SER A 116 15.04 -5.16 3.05
N LEU A 117 14.12 -5.83 3.73
CA LEU A 117 12.95 -5.19 4.34
C LEU A 117 13.38 -4.08 5.31
N GLY A 118 12.50 -3.09 5.51
CA GLY A 118 12.68 -1.96 6.43
C GLY A 118 13.46 -0.77 5.85
N HIS A 119 14.11 -0.93 4.69
CA HIS A 119 14.94 0.14 4.12
C HIS A 119 14.15 1.15 3.29
N GLY A 120 13.13 0.72 2.55
CA GLY A 120 12.46 1.57 1.56
C GLY A 120 11.81 2.80 2.18
N LEU A 121 11.17 2.69 3.35
CA LEU A 121 10.56 3.85 4.00
C LEU A 121 11.61 4.87 4.47
N THR A 122 12.76 4.40 4.97
CA THR A 122 13.89 5.27 5.35
C THR A 122 14.42 6.03 4.13
N VAL A 123 14.58 5.35 2.99
CA VAL A 123 14.97 6.00 1.73
C VAL A 123 13.90 6.99 1.27
N ALA A 124 12.63 6.63 1.38
CA ALA A 124 11.49 7.47 1.01
C ALA A 124 11.44 8.77 1.83
N VAL A 125 11.75 8.71 3.13
CA VAL A 125 11.89 9.88 4.00
C VAL A 125 12.98 10.81 3.47
N GLY A 126 14.15 10.27 3.12
CA GLY A 126 15.25 11.05 2.53
C GLY A 126 14.85 11.71 1.20
N MET A 127 14.22 10.95 0.30
CA MET A 127 13.73 11.48 -0.99
C MET A 127 12.70 12.59 -0.80
N ALA A 128 11.73 12.40 0.11
CA ALA A 128 10.68 13.38 0.38
C ALA A 128 11.25 14.67 0.99
N LEU A 129 12.24 14.57 1.88
CA LEU A 129 12.99 15.72 2.41
C LEU A 129 13.72 16.47 1.30
N GLY A 130 14.43 15.75 0.42
CA GLY A 130 15.15 16.32 -0.73
C GLY A 130 14.23 17.07 -1.67
N LEU A 131 13.10 16.47 -2.05
CA LEU A 131 12.11 17.10 -2.93
C LEU A 131 11.53 18.37 -2.34
N ARG A 132 11.20 18.36 -1.04
CA ARG A 132 10.72 19.55 -0.35
C ARG A 132 11.78 20.65 -0.33
N HIS A 133 13.03 20.30 -0.10
CA HIS A 133 14.15 21.26 -0.12
C HIS A 133 14.30 21.92 -1.50
N GLN A 134 14.05 21.17 -2.57
CA GLN A 134 14.06 21.66 -3.95
C GLN A 134 12.77 22.43 -4.34
N GLY A 135 11.78 22.54 -3.45
CA GLY A 135 10.48 23.15 -3.77
C GLY A 135 9.60 22.32 -4.72
N SER A 136 9.93 21.04 -4.92
CA SER A 136 9.19 20.14 -5.80
C SER A 136 7.81 19.80 -5.23
N GLN A 137 6.84 19.64 -6.13
CA GLN A 137 5.49 19.17 -5.81
C GLN A 137 5.33 17.65 -5.98
N ALA A 138 6.39 16.96 -6.38
CA ALA A 138 6.37 15.51 -6.57
C ALA A 138 6.15 14.77 -5.25
N ARG A 139 5.44 13.65 -5.34
CA ARG A 139 5.15 12.74 -4.24
C ARG A 139 6.10 11.56 -4.26
N VAL A 140 6.27 10.96 -3.08
CA VAL A 140 6.97 9.70 -2.88
C VAL A 140 5.96 8.72 -2.32
N ILE A 141 5.76 7.59 -2.98
CA ILE A 141 4.93 6.48 -2.52
C ILE A 141 5.86 5.33 -2.18
N ASN A 142 5.82 4.86 -0.93
CA ASN A 142 6.56 3.68 -0.50
C ASN A 142 5.60 2.52 -0.24
N PHE A 143 5.76 1.45 -1.00
CA PHE A 143 4.99 0.22 -0.86
C PHE A 143 5.69 -0.74 0.10
N LEU A 144 4.96 -1.20 1.11
CA LEU A 144 5.38 -2.07 2.21
C LEU A 144 4.45 -3.29 2.28
N SER A 145 4.84 -4.33 3.02
CA SER A 145 3.93 -5.39 3.47
C SER A 145 3.68 -5.32 4.97
N ASP A 146 2.65 -6.01 5.46
CA ASP A 146 2.44 -6.26 6.88
C ASP A 146 3.66 -6.95 7.53
N GLY A 147 4.30 -7.89 6.84
CA GLY A 147 5.50 -8.54 7.35
C GLY A 147 6.73 -7.63 7.44
N GLU A 148 6.82 -6.61 6.60
CA GLU A 148 7.89 -5.59 6.69
C GLU A 148 7.70 -4.63 7.88
N LEU A 149 6.48 -4.57 8.43
CA LEU A 149 6.22 -3.77 9.63
C LEU A 149 6.87 -4.36 10.89
N ASP A 150 7.45 -5.55 10.81
CA ASP A 150 8.23 -6.14 11.90
C ASP A 150 9.61 -5.50 12.04
N GLU A 151 10.09 -4.82 11.00
CA GLU A 151 11.38 -4.14 11.00
C GLU A 151 11.34 -2.85 11.83
N GLY A 152 12.27 -2.71 12.78
CA GLY A 152 12.37 -1.53 13.63
C GLY A 152 12.63 -0.24 12.84
N SER A 153 13.41 -0.33 11.77
CA SER A 153 13.74 0.78 10.88
C SER A 153 12.50 1.39 10.21
N THR A 154 11.47 0.59 9.93
CA THR A 154 10.18 1.08 9.43
C THR A 154 9.56 2.08 10.41
N TRP A 155 9.61 1.79 11.71
CA TRP A 155 9.03 2.65 12.74
C TRP A 155 9.89 3.87 13.06
N GLU A 156 11.22 3.74 12.99
CA GLU A 156 12.14 4.89 13.04
C GLU A 156 11.87 5.88 11.90
N ALA A 157 11.70 5.36 10.67
CA ALA A 157 11.36 6.17 9.51
C ALA A 157 9.96 6.80 9.64
N ALA A 158 8.96 6.08 10.16
CA ALA A 158 7.62 6.61 10.41
C ALA A 158 7.65 7.80 11.39
N MET A 159 8.38 7.66 12.51
CA MET A 159 8.60 8.76 13.47
C MET A 159 9.31 9.94 12.81
N GLY A 160 10.34 9.69 12.00
CA GLY A 160 11.07 10.72 11.26
C GLY A 160 10.17 11.47 10.26
N ALA A 161 9.35 10.75 9.50
CA ALA A 161 8.40 11.32 8.54
C ALA A 161 7.40 12.25 9.22
N SER A 162 6.86 11.81 10.37
CA SER A 162 5.95 12.60 11.19
C SER A 162 6.62 13.84 11.78
N HIS A 163 7.79 13.68 12.42
CA HIS A 163 8.57 14.77 13.00
C HIS A 163 8.83 15.87 11.96
N HIS A 164 9.21 15.47 10.74
CA HIS A 164 9.47 16.38 9.65
C HIS A 164 8.23 16.83 8.88
N ARG A 165 7.01 16.37 9.20
CA ARG A 165 5.74 16.73 8.54
C ARG A 165 5.79 16.51 7.02
N LEU A 166 6.23 15.33 6.59
CA LEU A 166 6.39 14.99 5.16
C LEU A 166 5.05 14.68 4.47
N GLY A 167 4.30 15.72 4.11
CA GLY A 167 3.02 15.60 3.41
C GLY A 167 3.08 15.07 1.98
N ASN A 168 4.28 15.02 1.41
CA ASN A 168 4.53 14.47 0.08
C ASN A 168 4.94 12.99 0.12
N LEU A 169 4.97 12.35 1.29
CA LEU A 169 5.28 10.92 1.46
C LEU A 169 3.99 10.14 1.77
N ILE A 170 3.76 9.06 1.04
CA ILE A 170 2.65 8.13 1.23
C ILE A 170 3.22 6.75 1.53
N ALA A 171 2.91 6.19 2.71
CA ALA A 171 3.16 4.78 3.01
C ALA A 171 1.94 3.96 2.60
N MET A 172 2.15 2.98 1.72
CA MET A 172 1.12 2.08 1.22
C MET A 172 1.47 0.66 1.68
N VAL A 173 0.64 0.04 2.51
CA VAL A 173 0.93 -1.27 3.11
C VAL A 173 -0.02 -2.33 2.57
N ASP A 174 0.53 -3.40 1.99
CA ASP A 174 -0.23 -4.61 1.67
C ASP A 174 -0.43 -5.45 2.94
N ILE A 175 -1.67 -5.50 3.42
CA ILE A 175 -2.08 -6.29 4.58
C ILE A 175 -2.76 -7.56 4.08
N ASN A 176 -1.95 -8.57 3.76
CA ASN A 176 -2.42 -9.86 3.24
C ASN A 176 -2.43 -10.98 4.29
N ALA A 177 -1.97 -10.69 5.52
CA ALA A 177 -1.93 -11.58 6.68
C ALA A 177 -1.01 -12.81 6.52
N LEU A 178 -0.01 -12.74 5.64
CA LEU A 178 0.95 -13.80 5.37
C LEU A 178 2.39 -13.30 5.36
N GLN A 179 3.26 -14.08 6.01
CA GLN A 179 4.72 -13.96 5.97
C GLN A 179 5.33 -15.28 5.48
N ALA A 180 6.65 -15.31 5.33
CA ALA A 180 7.36 -16.51 4.85
C ALA A 180 7.09 -17.75 5.73
N ASP A 181 7.06 -17.57 7.06
CA ASP A 181 6.85 -18.65 8.04
C ASP A 181 5.36 -18.91 8.36
N GLY A 182 4.44 -18.29 7.62
CA GLY A 182 3.01 -18.52 7.74
C GLY A 182 2.21 -17.26 8.12
N PRO A 183 1.02 -17.42 8.74
CA PRO A 183 0.15 -16.29 9.05
C PRO A 183 0.81 -15.28 10.00
N THR A 184 0.74 -13.99 9.66
CA THR A 184 1.34 -12.88 10.42
C THR A 184 0.97 -12.93 11.91
N ALA A 185 -0.27 -13.30 12.22
CA ALA A 185 -0.77 -13.39 13.59
C ALA A 185 -0.05 -14.44 14.48
N GLY A 186 0.63 -15.42 13.88
CA GLY A 186 1.40 -16.48 14.54
C GLY A 186 2.92 -16.29 14.48
N VAL A 187 3.42 -15.41 13.62
CA VAL A 187 4.85 -15.09 13.48
C VAL A 187 5.19 -13.86 14.34
N LEU A 188 4.76 -12.66 13.94
CA LEU A 188 4.80 -11.46 14.78
C LEU A 188 3.58 -10.57 14.52
N ARG A 189 2.78 -10.35 15.56
CA ARG A 189 1.50 -9.64 15.41
C ARG A 189 1.69 -8.12 15.45
N THR A 190 1.40 -7.47 14.33
CA THR A 190 1.44 -5.99 14.20
C THR A 190 0.09 -5.31 14.47
N GLU A 191 -1.02 -6.03 14.53
CA GLU A 191 -2.34 -5.41 14.75
C GLU A 191 -2.53 -4.78 16.16
N PRO A 192 -3.31 -3.68 16.31
CA PRO A 192 -3.97 -2.90 15.25
C PRO A 192 -3.01 -1.99 14.47
N VAL A 193 -2.86 -2.24 13.16
CA VAL A 193 -1.85 -1.56 12.32
C VAL A 193 -2.12 -0.06 12.22
N ALA A 194 -3.39 0.34 12.02
CA ALA A 194 -3.76 1.74 11.89
C ALA A 194 -3.39 2.57 13.15
N ASP A 195 -3.62 2.01 14.34
CA ASP A 195 -3.31 2.70 15.59
C ASP A 195 -1.79 2.87 15.76
N ARG A 196 -0.99 1.88 15.39
CA ARG A 196 0.48 1.99 15.44
C ARG A 196 0.99 3.12 14.56
N TRP A 197 0.50 3.22 13.33
CA TRP A 197 0.83 4.35 12.44
C TRP A 197 0.43 5.69 13.05
N LEU A 198 -0.76 5.80 13.65
CA LEU A 198 -1.18 7.03 14.34
C LEU A 198 -0.29 7.38 15.55
N THR A 199 0.21 6.38 16.28
CA THR A 199 1.13 6.62 17.41
C THR A 199 2.54 7.02 16.98
N SER A 200 3.02 6.56 15.82
CA SER A 200 4.30 7.01 15.25
C SER A 200 4.28 8.50 14.88
N GLY A 201 3.07 9.03 14.69
CA GLY A 201 2.72 10.41 14.95
C GLY A 201 1.49 10.86 14.14
N PRO A 202 0.72 11.83 14.65
CA PRO A 202 -0.51 12.23 13.98
C PRO A 202 -0.21 12.93 12.65
N PRO A 203 -1.08 12.80 11.63
CA PRO A 203 -0.99 13.63 10.42
C PRO A 203 -0.91 15.11 10.81
N ALA A 204 -0.09 15.88 10.08
CA ALA A 204 0.03 17.31 10.31
C ALA A 204 -1.34 17.99 10.22
N ALA A 205 -1.66 18.86 11.20
CA ALA A 205 -2.91 19.59 11.26
C ALA A 205 -3.15 20.35 9.94
N GLY A 206 -4.30 20.12 9.30
CA GLY A 206 -4.67 20.74 8.02
C GLY A 206 -4.45 19.88 6.77
N MET A 207 -3.86 18.69 6.88
CA MET A 207 -3.88 17.71 5.78
C MET A 207 -5.24 17.00 5.71
N PRO A 208 -5.87 16.86 4.54
CA PRO A 208 -7.02 15.97 4.38
C PRO A 208 -6.56 14.54 4.66
N SER A 209 -6.91 14.00 5.85
CA SER A 209 -6.70 12.60 6.28
C SER A 209 -5.47 11.92 5.66
N GLY A 210 -4.26 12.46 5.89
CA GLY A 210 -3.03 12.06 5.18
C GLY A 210 -2.47 10.67 5.53
N TRP A 211 -3.10 9.96 6.45
CA TRP A 211 -2.89 8.52 6.65
C TRP A 211 -4.22 7.81 6.42
N THR A 212 -4.64 7.64 5.17
CA THR A 212 -5.70 6.67 4.85
C THR A 212 -5.07 5.29 4.79
N ALA A 213 -5.06 4.59 5.93
CA ALA A 213 -4.92 3.15 5.95
C ALA A 213 -6.15 2.56 5.24
N THR A 214 -6.05 2.36 3.93
CA THR A 214 -7.06 1.67 3.15
C THR A 214 -6.62 0.22 3.09
N THR A 215 -7.09 -0.60 4.04
CA THR A 215 -6.88 -2.04 3.96
C THR A 215 -7.74 -2.58 2.82
N SER A 216 -7.13 -2.88 1.68
CA SER A 216 -7.76 -3.76 0.70
C SER A 216 -7.56 -5.19 1.20
N THR A 217 -8.52 -5.73 1.96
CA THR A 217 -8.54 -7.17 2.21
C THR A 217 -8.78 -7.87 0.87
N PRO A 218 -7.89 -8.75 0.39
CA PRO A 218 -8.19 -9.56 -0.78
C PRO A 218 -9.37 -10.47 -0.47
N CYS A 219 -10.51 -10.27 -1.13
CA CYS A 219 -11.63 -11.23 -1.06
C CYS A 219 -11.29 -12.45 -1.93
N TRP A 220 -10.40 -13.32 -1.47
CA TRP A 220 -10.32 -14.68 -1.99
C TRP A 220 -11.31 -15.56 -1.24
N PRO A 221 -12.27 -16.22 -1.91
CA PRO A 221 -13.06 -17.24 -1.25
C PRO A 221 -12.11 -18.37 -0.87
N HIS A 222 -11.85 -18.55 0.43
CA HIS A 222 -11.28 -19.79 0.93
C HIS A 222 -12.17 -20.94 0.44
N SER A 223 -11.63 -21.79 -0.43
CA SER A 223 -12.22 -23.11 -0.67
C SER A 223 -12.11 -23.89 0.64
N THR A 224 -13.16 -23.82 1.46
CA THR A 224 -13.24 -24.60 2.69
C THR A 224 -13.50 -26.06 2.31
N ALA A 225 -12.48 -26.89 2.51
CA ALA A 225 -12.72 -28.30 2.77
C ALA A 225 -13.57 -28.41 4.04
N SER A 226 -14.78 -28.92 3.87
CA SER A 226 -15.76 -29.39 4.85
C SER A 226 -15.60 -28.98 6.32
N ALA A 227 -16.42 -28.05 6.78
CA ALA A 227 -17.10 -28.18 8.08
C ALA A 227 -18.37 -27.34 8.07
N SER A 228 -19.51 -28.01 8.28
CA SER A 228 -20.83 -27.44 8.39
C SER A 228 -20.93 -26.41 9.53
N ASN A 229 -21.15 -25.12 9.21
CA ASN A 229 -22.16 -24.32 9.90
C ASN A 229 -22.45 -23.00 9.17
N SER A 230 -23.73 -22.69 9.06
CA SER A 230 -24.28 -21.58 8.29
C SER A 230 -24.07 -20.23 8.97
N ARG A 231 -23.17 -19.38 8.45
CA ARG A 231 -23.25 -17.91 8.60
C ARG A 231 -22.74 -17.23 7.34
N ARG A 232 -23.66 -16.64 6.56
CA ARG A 232 -23.34 -15.67 5.49
C ARG A 232 -22.80 -14.40 6.14
N SER A 233 -21.56 -14.03 5.85
CA SER A 233 -21.03 -12.69 6.13
C SER A 233 -21.33 -11.79 4.93
N SER A 234 -22.11 -10.74 5.16
CA SER A 234 -22.40 -9.68 4.19
C SER A 234 -21.30 -8.62 4.20
N CYS A 235 -20.82 -8.20 3.04
CA CYS A 235 -20.02 -6.98 2.83
C CYS A 235 -20.66 -5.77 3.53
N ALA A 236 -19.90 -5.07 4.37
CA ALA A 236 -20.31 -3.81 4.96
C ALA A 236 -19.52 -2.65 4.31
N THR A 237 -20.24 -1.72 3.69
CA THR A 237 -19.74 -0.38 3.29
C THR A 237 -19.56 0.51 4.53
N PRO A 238 -18.58 1.44 4.55
CA PRO A 238 -18.25 2.20 5.75
C PRO A 238 -19.27 3.32 5.96
N ARG A 239 -19.93 3.34 7.13
CA ARG A 239 -20.62 4.52 7.66
C ARG A 239 -19.87 5.02 8.89
N SER A 240 -19.63 6.32 8.88
CA SER A 240 -19.07 7.17 9.92
C SER A 240 -19.41 6.73 11.36
N ALA A 241 -18.37 6.69 12.20
CA ALA A 241 -18.45 6.34 13.60
C ALA A 241 -19.34 7.31 14.41
N ALA A 242 -20.45 6.79 14.91
CA ALA A 242 -21.12 7.30 16.11
C ALA A 242 -21.37 6.09 17.02
N ALA A 243 -20.69 6.05 18.16
CA ALA A 243 -20.76 4.96 19.11
C ALA A 243 -22.13 4.94 19.81
N CYS A 244 -22.96 3.94 19.50
CA CYS A 244 -24.12 3.57 20.31
C CYS A 244 -23.93 2.14 20.83
N ARG A 245 -23.68 1.99 22.14
CA ARG A 245 -23.76 0.70 22.85
C ARG A 245 -25.21 0.22 22.84
N CYS A 246 -25.44 -0.99 22.33
CA CYS A 246 -26.74 -1.65 22.40
C CYS A 246 -26.72 -2.70 23.51
N SER A 247 -27.50 -2.44 24.57
CA SER A 247 -27.80 -3.40 25.65
C SER A 247 -28.87 -4.38 25.16
N ARG A 248 -28.63 -5.69 25.36
CA ARG A 248 -29.61 -6.76 25.11
C ARG A 248 -30.75 -6.64 26.10
N ASN A 249 -31.90 -6.12 25.66
CA ASN A 249 -33.22 -6.72 25.94
C ASN A 249 -34.32 -5.94 25.21
N GLY A 250 -35.21 -6.70 24.57
CA GLY A 250 -36.25 -6.17 23.71
C GLY A 250 -37.27 -5.30 24.45
N ARG A 251 -37.50 -4.10 23.91
CA ARG A 251 -38.83 -3.47 23.73
C ARG A 251 -38.64 -2.14 22.97
N ARG A 252 -39.52 -1.91 21.99
CA ARG A 252 -39.56 -0.75 21.10
C ARG A 252 -39.69 0.57 21.88
N ARG A 253 -38.93 1.60 21.49
CA ARG A 253 -39.41 2.98 21.28
C ARG A 253 -38.31 3.83 20.61
N THR A 254 -38.68 4.43 19.49
CA THR A 254 -37.94 5.46 18.76
C THR A 254 -38.17 6.82 19.43
N SER A 255 -37.09 7.52 19.78
CA SER A 255 -37.10 8.97 19.95
C SER A 255 -35.69 9.52 19.74
N CYS A 256 -35.47 10.23 18.63
CA CYS A 256 -34.35 11.16 18.49
C CYS A 256 -34.69 12.41 19.30
N ALA A 257 -33.87 12.75 20.29
CA ALA A 257 -33.95 14.01 21.01
C ALA A 257 -32.74 14.88 20.62
N SER A 258 -33.03 15.98 19.94
CA SER A 258 -32.16 17.15 19.79
C SER A 258 -32.22 18.03 21.03
N THR A 259 -31.10 18.70 21.38
CA THR A 259 -30.93 20.03 22.02
C THR A 259 -29.80 20.05 23.06
N PRO A 260 -29.27 21.21 23.50
CA PRO A 260 -29.00 22.47 22.80
C PRO A 260 -27.58 23.03 23.10
N THR A 261 -27.19 24.06 22.35
CA THR A 261 -26.14 25.02 22.70
C THR A 261 -26.54 25.88 23.89
N SER A 262 -25.66 26.01 24.89
CA SER A 262 -25.67 27.11 25.87
C SER A 262 -24.23 27.42 26.29
N GLY A 263 -23.82 28.68 26.19
CA GLY A 263 -22.49 29.16 26.54
C GLY A 263 -22.33 29.58 28.00
N SER A 264 -21.11 30.06 28.29
CA SER A 264 -20.71 31.09 29.27
C SER A 264 -19.54 30.68 30.16
N SER A 265 -18.48 31.51 30.11
CA SER A 265 -17.52 31.90 31.18
C SER A 265 -16.72 30.81 31.90
N ALA A 266 -15.53 31.02 32.44
CA ALA A 266 -14.44 31.98 32.37
C ALA A 266 -13.37 31.40 33.33
N ALA A 267 -12.09 31.67 33.05
CA ALA A 267 -10.95 31.74 33.97
C ALA A 267 -10.76 30.66 35.07
N THR A 268 -9.56 30.04 35.09
CA THR A 268 -8.52 30.36 36.09
C THR A 268 -7.19 29.65 35.77
N SER A 269 -6.10 30.43 35.91
CA SER A 269 -4.65 30.12 36.06
C SER A 269 -3.98 29.14 35.11
#